data_AF-A0A9D0N6I3-F1
#
_entry.id   AF-A0A9D0N6I3-F1
#
_cell.length_a   1.000
_cell.length_b   1.000
_cell.length_c   1.000
_cell.angle_alpha   90.00
_cell.angle_beta   90.00
_cell.angle_gamma   90.00
#
_symmetry.space_group_name_H-M   'P 1'
#
loop_
_entity.id
_entity.type
_entity.pdbx_description
1 polymer ?
#
loop_
_entity_poly.entity_id
_entity_poly.type
_entity_poly.pdbx_seq_one_letter_code
_entity_poly.pdbx_strand_id
1 'polypeptide(L)'
;MPELFLSAPLYLAPGDYYFGVIVDPDNAFAETNEDNNLAISSTVLTILDNKDLVVSALSTSTNVVGLQGTFQVNFTVTNQGPVDLAGHTRLSYQIVLSDGAVITSGDTVLHSRRLYSSSSPLAANSSRSFSPVLTLPTGVAEGNYYIGVIVDYTNQYAEADESNNSRSSALTIQ
;
A
#
# COMPACT_ATOMS: atom_id res chain seq x y z
N MET A 1 5.44 4.55 -42.17
CA MET A 1 6.59 4.80 -41.28
C MET A 1 6.66 3.64 -40.31
N PRO A 2 7.82 2.99 -40.07
CA PRO A 2 7.90 1.98 -39.04
C PRO A 2 7.85 2.67 -37.67
N GLU A 3 6.88 2.28 -36.84
CA GLU A 3 6.86 2.68 -35.43
C GLU A 3 7.86 1.82 -34.68
N LEU A 4 8.83 2.46 -34.03
CA LEU A 4 9.82 1.79 -33.19
C LEU A 4 9.22 1.60 -31.80
N PHE A 5 8.88 0.37 -31.45
CA PHE A 5 8.50 0.03 -30.07
C PHE A 5 9.78 -0.13 -29.24
N LEU A 6 10.12 0.87 -28.44
CA LEU A 6 11.20 0.78 -27.48
C LEU A 6 10.65 0.17 -26.18
N SER A 7 11.07 -1.05 -25.83
CA SER A 7 10.84 -1.57 -24.48
C SER A 7 11.74 -0.79 -23.51
N ALA A 8 11.15 -0.04 -22.57
CA ALA A 8 11.92 0.63 -21.53
C ALA A 8 12.81 -0.40 -20.80
N PRO A 9 14.04 -0.03 -20.40
CA PRO A 9 14.86 -0.91 -19.59
C PRO A 9 14.11 -1.31 -18.32
N LEU A 10 14.27 -2.57 -17.91
CA LEU A 10 13.57 -3.13 -16.78
C LEU A 10 13.93 -2.30 -15.52
N TYR A 11 12.96 -1.51 -15.03
CA TYR A 11 12.98 -0.63 -13.85
C TYR A 11 13.64 0.76 -14.01
N LEU A 12 12.85 1.76 -14.44
CA LEU A 12 13.12 3.18 -14.16
C LEU A 12 12.64 3.52 -12.74
N ALA A 13 13.44 4.27 -11.98
CA ALA A 13 13.02 4.81 -10.69
C ALA A 13 11.90 5.84 -10.87
N PRO A 14 11.09 6.15 -9.85
CA PRO A 14 10.04 7.16 -9.93
C PRO A 14 10.63 8.53 -10.26
N GLY A 15 9.95 9.29 -11.11
CA GLY A 15 10.40 10.60 -11.55
C GLY A 15 10.03 10.92 -13.00
N ASP A 16 10.46 12.09 -13.44
CA ASP A 16 10.21 12.60 -14.77
C ASP A 16 11.37 12.23 -15.70
N TYR A 17 11.02 11.60 -16.82
CA TYR A 17 11.96 11.18 -17.85
C TYR A 17 11.62 11.86 -19.16
N TYR A 18 12.66 12.13 -19.94
CA TYR A 18 12.56 12.55 -21.33
C TYR A 18 13.14 11.45 -22.21
N PHE A 19 12.49 11.21 -23.35
CA PHE A 19 13.08 10.38 -24.39
C PHE A 19 13.99 11.24 -25.26
N GLY A 20 15.19 10.74 -25.54
CA GLY A 20 16.14 11.36 -26.45
C GLY A 20 16.46 10.44 -27.62
N VAL A 21 16.70 11.03 -28.79
CA VAL A 21 17.27 10.35 -29.95
C VAL A 21 18.57 11.07 -30.30
N ILE A 22 19.64 10.28 -30.46
CA ILE A 22 20.91 10.74 -30.98
C ILE A 22 21.05 10.16 -32.39
N VAL A 23 21.27 11.02 -33.37
CA VAL A 23 21.63 10.64 -34.74
C VAL A 23 23.15 10.61 -34.85
N ASP A 24 23.68 9.63 -35.59
CA ASP A 24 25.12 9.37 -35.72
C ASP A 24 25.91 9.41 -34.39
N PRO A 25 25.54 8.58 -33.39
CA PRO A 25 26.18 8.62 -32.08
C PRO A 25 27.67 8.27 -32.09
N ASP A 26 28.13 7.55 -33.12
CA ASP A 26 29.53 7.17 -33.32
C ASP A 26 30.31 8.21 -34.13
N ASN A 27 29.65 9.31 -34.56
CA ASN A 27 30.22 10.37 -35.38
C ASN A 27 30.91 9.79 -36.64
N ALA A 28 30.27 8.80 -37.26
CA ALA A 28 30.80 8.04 -38.38
C ALA A 28 30.68 8.78 -39.72
N PHE A 29 29.84 9.81 -39.79
CA PHE A 29 29.61 10.61 -40.99
C PHE A 29 29.89 12.08 -40.68
N ALA A 30 30.70 12.73 -41.51
CA ALA A 30 30.94 14.17 -41.36
C ALA A 30 29.71 14.96 -41.83
N GLU A 31 29.10 15.69 -40.90
CA GLU A 31 27.94 16.53 -41.15
C GLU A 31 28.34 18.01 -41.25
N THR A 32 27.48 18.82 -41.86
CA THR A 32 27.72 20.28 -41.93
C THR A 32 27.53 20.98 -40.59
N ASN A 33 26.85 20.33 -39.66
CA ASN A 33 26.62 20.78 -38.31
C ASN A 33 26.49 19.54 -37.41
N GLU A 34 27.41 19.37 -36.47
CA GLU A 34 27.44 18.21 -35.56
C GLU A 34 26.63 18.48 -34.27
N ASP A 35 26.22 19.74 -34.04
CA ASP A 35 25.56 20.14 -32.80
C ASP A 35 24.04 19.88 -32.81
N ASN A 36 23.46 19.50 -33.95
CA ASN A 36 22.01 19.29 -34.09
C ASN A 36 21.57 17.82 -34.16
N ASN A 37 22.42 16.91 -33.71
CA ASN A 37 22.15 15.47 -33.74
C ASN A 37 21.39 14.94 -32.53
N LEU A 38 21.13 15.80 -31.54
CA LEU A 38 20.33 15.47 -30.36
C LEU A 38 18.92 16.05 -30.49
N ALA A 39 17.92 15.16 -30.45
CA ALA A 39 16.53 15.52 -30.26
C ALA A 39 16.05 14.98 -28.91
N ILE A 40 15.38 15.82 -28.12
CA ILE A 40 14.75 15.43 -26.84
C ILE A 40 13.23 15.65 -26.98
N SER A 41 12.44 14.69 -26.51
CA SER A 41 10.98 14.79 -26.44
C SER A 41 10.54 16.01 -25.65
N SER A 42 9.55 16.74 -26.16
CA SER A 42 8.89 17.82 -25.40
C SER A 42 7.89 17.28 -24.36
N THR A 43 7.48 16.02 -24.50
CA THR A 43 6.58 15.35 -23.56
C THR A 43 7.40 14.64 -22.49
N VAL A 44 7.07 14.93 -21.23
CA VAL A 44 7.60 14.23 -20.05
C VAL A 44 6.88 12.90 -19.87
N LEU A 45 7.63 11.83 -19.66
CA LEU A 45 7.13 10.57 -19.13
C LEU A 45 7.36 10.56 -17.61
N THR A 46 6.28 10.63 -16.84
CA THR A 46 6.35 10.52 -15.39
C THR A 46 6.15 9.06 -14.96
N ILE A 47 7.13 8.51 -14.26
CA ILE A 47 7.02 7.23 -13.56
C ILE A 47 6.58 7.54 -12.12
N LEU A 48 5.40 7.06 -11.73
CA LEU A 48 4.85 7.26 -10.38
C LEU A 48 5.27 6.12 -9.45
N ASP A 49 5.41 6.42 -8.16
CA ASP A 49 5.46 5.43 -7.07
C ASP A 49 4.66 5.92 -5.88
N ASN A 50 3.38 6.19 -6.15
CA ASN A 50 2.44 6.71 -5.18
C ASN A 50 1.55 5.57 -4.67
N LYS A 51 2.12 4.60 -3.96
CA LYS A 51 1.28 3.61 -3.24
C LYS A 51 0.50 4.35 -2.16
N ASP A 52 -0.71 3.90 -1.89
CA ASP A 52 -1.56 4.51 -0.85
C ASP A 52 -2.51 3.44 -0.34
N LEU A 53 -2.14 2.76 0.72
CA LEU A 53 -2.92 1.76 1.40
C LEU A 53 -3.81 2.44 2.43
N VAL A 54 -5.05 1.99 2.49
CA VAL A 54 -6.01 2.50 3.47
C VAL A 54 -6.85 1.35 3.99
N VAL A 55 -7.21 1.42 5.27
CA VAL A 55 -8.28 0.57 5.81
C VAL A 55 -9.62 1.22 5.44
N SER A 56 -10.15 0.87 4.27
CA SER A 56 -11.34 1.51 3.69
C SER A 56 -12.66 1.10 4.38
N ALA A 57 -12.68 -0.06 5.02
CA ALA A 57 -13.81 -0.53 5.81
C ALA A 57 -13.36 -1.34 7.02
N LEU A 58 -14.11 -1.23 8.12
CA LEU A 58 -13.91 -1.99 9.35
C LEU A 58 -15.26 -2.18 10.05
N SER A 59 -15.54 -3.41 10.49
CA SER A 59 -16.66 -3.78 11.35
C SER A 59 -16.31 -5.00 12.19
N THR A 60 -17.10 -5.24 13.24
CA THR A 60 -17.04 -6.44 14.07
C THR A 60 -18.36 -7.21 13.96
N SER A 61 -18.36 -8.53 14.18
CA SER A 61 -19.58 -9.35 14.18
C SER A 61 -20.54 -8.99 15.33
N THR A 62 -20.02 -8.35 16.37
CA THR A 62 -20.75 -7.84 17.51
C THR A 62 -20.05 -6.59 18.02
N ASN A 63 -20.80 -5.65 18.59
CA ASN A 63 -20.27 -4.48 19.27
C ASN A 63 -20.12 -4.71 20.78
N VAL A 64 -20.52 -5.89 21.27
CA VAL A 64 -20.42 -6.28 22.67
C VAL A 64 -19.86 -7.69 22.75
N VAL A 65 -18.80 -7.88 23.53
CA VAL A 65 -18.13 -9.16 23.69
C VAL A 65 -17.92 -9.46 25.17
N GLY A 66 -18.12 -10.72 25.54
CA GLY A 66 -17.85 -11.20 26.90
C GLY A 66 -16.35 -11.26 27.19
N LEU A 67 -15.96 -11.24 28.46
CA LEU A 67 -14.59 -11.59 28.86
C LEU A 67 -14.13 -12.93 28.25
N GLN A 68 -12.94 -12.94 27.65
CA GLN A 68 -12.39 -14.07 26.88
C GLN A 68 -13.29 -14.54 25.72
N GLY A 69 -14.28 -13.74 25.33
CA GLY A 69 -15.19 -14.03 24.25
C GLY A 69 -14.50 -14.01 22.89
N THR A 70 -15.13 -14.68 21.93
CA THR A 70 -14.70 -14.69 20.53
C THR A 70 -15.59 -13.80 19.68
N PHE A 71 -15.00 -13.13 18.72
CA PHE A 71 -15.71 -12.27 17.77
C PHE A 71 -14.93 -12.19 16.47
N GLN A 72 -15.62 -11.90 15.37
CA GLN A 72 -14.99 -11.73 14.07
C GLN A 72 -14.76 -10.24 13.80
N VAL A 73 -13.60 -9.92 13.24
CA VAL A 73 -13.28 -8.59 12.72
C VAL A 73 -13.27 -8.67 11.21
N ASN A 74 -14.09 -7.85 10.56
CA ASN A 74 -14.16 -7.75 9.10
C ASN A 74 -13.58 -6.40 8.66
N PHE A 75 -12.62 -6.42 7.76
CA PHE A 75 -12.03 -5.19 7.25
C PHE A 75 -11.59 -5.32 5.79
N THR A 76 -11.49 -4.18 5.13
CA THR A 76 -11.02 -4.08 3.75
C THR A 76 -9.81 -3.17 3.70
N VAL A 77 -8.76 -3.66 3.06
CA VAL A 77 -7.60 -2.85 2.65
C VAL A 77 -7.78 -2.48 1.20
N THR A 78 -7.59 -1.21 0.87
CA THR A 78 -7.62 -0.71 -0.50
C THR A 78 -6.27 -0.06 -0.80
N ASN A 79 -5.71 -0.33 -1.99
CA ASN A 79 -4.64 0.50 -2.54
C ASN A 79 -5.30 1.58 -3.40
N GLN A 80 -5.39 2.82 -2.91
CA GLN A 80 -5.90 3.99 -3.62
C GLN A 80 -4.86 4.61 -4.57
N GLY A 81 -3.62 4.15 -4.47
CA GLY A 81 -2.52 4.59 -5.32
C GLY A 81 -2.66 4.13 -6.78
N PRO A 82 -2.07 4.88 -7.74
CA PRO A 82 -2.06 4.51 -9.16
C PRO A 82 -1.11 3.35 -9.51
N VAL A 83 -0.35 2.83 -8.54
CA VAL A 83 0.65 1.77 -8.76
C VAL A 83 0.33 0.53 -7.95
N ASP A 84 0.61 -0.65 -8.52
CA ASP A 84 0.50 -1.92 -7.82
C ASP A 84 1.51 -2.00 -6.66
N LEU A 85 1.20 -2.81 -5.64
CA LEU A 85 2.20 -3.24 -4.66
C LEU A 85 3.21 -4.20 -5.31
N ALA A 86 4.16 -3.68 -6.08
CA ALA A 86 5.15 -4.47 -6.82
C ALA A 86 6.04 -5.32 -5.89
N GLY A 87 6.46 -6.50 -6.37
CA GLY A 87 7.29 -7.45 -5.64
C GLY A 87 6.48 -8.51 -4.88
N HIS A 88 7.17 -9.43 -4.21
CA HIS A 88 6.53 -10.40 -3.31
C HIS A 88 5.68 -9.60 -2.32
N THR A 89 4.35 -9.68 -2.40
CA THR A 89 3.55 -8.89 -1.47
C THR A 89 3.84 -9.31 -0.06
N ARG A 90 4.28 -8.33 0.73
CA ARG A 90 4.43 -8.40 2.17
C ARG A 90 3.33 -7.60 2.85
N LEU A 91 2.14 -7.56 2.26
CA LEU A 91 1.00 -6.85 2.86
C LEU A 91 0.83 -7.36 4.28
N SER A 92 0.95 -6.45 5.23
CA SER A 92 0.89 -6.75 6.65
C SER A 92 -0.27 -5.99 7.26
N TYR A 93 -0.87 -6.57 8.30
CA TYR A 93 -1.83 -5.86 9.11
C TYR A 93 -1.74 -6.30 10.57
N GLN A 94 -2.18 -5.42 11.44
CA GLN A 94 -2.29 -5.64 12.87
C GLN A 94 -3.70 -5.25 13.33
N ILE A 95 -4.28 -6.05 14.22
CA ILE A 95 -5.53 -5.74 14.90
C ILE A 95 -5.20 -5.50 16.36
N VAL A 96 -5.66 -4.36 16.86
CA VAL A 96 -5.34 -3.87 18.21
C VAL A 96 -6.61 -3.55 18.99
N LEU A 97 -6.49 -3.58 20.31
CA LEU A 97 -7.47 -3.06 21.26
C LEU A 97 -6.93 -1.75 21.83
N SER A 98 -7.74 -0.69 21.75
CA SER A 98 -7.39 0.65 22.22
C SER A 98 -8.45 1.19 23.19
N ASP A 99 -8.01 2.02 24.14
CA ASP A 99 -8.88 2.81 25.01
C ASP A 99 -9.42 4.07 24.30
N GLY A 100 -8.92 4.39 23.10
CA GLY A 100 -9.30 5.59 22.34
C GLY A 100 -9.68 5.30 20.90
N ALA A 101 -10.37 6.25 20.27
CA ALA A 101 -10.77 6.14 18.86
C ALA A 101 -9.58 6.29 17.88
N VAL A 102 -8.48 6.90 18.33
CA VAL A 102 -7.24 7.07 17.57
C VAL A 102 -6.35 5.85 17.79
N ILE A 103 -6.07 5.12 16.72
CA ILE A 103 -5.30 3.88 16.76
C ILE A 103 -3.83 4.18 16.55
N THR A 104 -2.97 3.58 17.37
CA THR A 104 -1.52 3.76 17.32
C THR A 104 -0.79 2.43 17.49
N SER A 105 0.50 2.40 17.16
CA SER A 105 1.36 1.24 17.40
C SER A 105 1.62 0.94 18.89
N GLY A 106 1.19 1.82 19.80
CA GLY A 106 1.26 1.61 21.24
C GLY A 106 0.06 0.85 21.83
N ASP A 107 -1.00 0.64 21.04
CA ASP A 107 -2.20 -0.08 21.48
C ASP A 107 -1.95 -1.58 21.69
N THR A 108 -2.86 -2.25 22.41
CA THR A 108 -2.69 -3.67 22.74
C THR A 108 -2.93 -4.55 21.51
N VAL A 109 -1.89 -5.26 21.09
CA VAL A 109 -1.95 -6.13 19.91
C VAL A 109 -2.76 -7.39 20.20
N LEU A 110 -3.86 -7.59 19.47
CA LEU A 110 -4.67 -8.82 19.54
C LEU A 110 -4.26 -9.83 18.46
N HIS A 111 -3.91 -9.34 17.27
CA HIS A 111 -3.57 -10.18 16.13
C HIS A 111 -2.63 -9.43 15.20
N SER A 112 -1.72 -10.16 14.54
CA SER A 112 -0.95 -9.62 13.43
C SER A 112 -0.76 -10.68 12.37
N ARG A 113 -0.72 -10.24 11.12
CA ARG A 113 -0.48 -11.13 9.99
C ARG A 113 0.37 -10.45 8.95
N ARG A 114 1.33 -11.21 8.41
CA ARG A 114 2.07 -10.87 7.19
C ARG A 114 1.66 -11.85 6.12
N LEU A 115 1.18 -11.33 5.00
CA LEU A 115 0.88 -12.14 3.83
C LEU A 115 2.17 -12.22 3.02
N TYR A 116 2.51 -13.42 2.58
CA TYR A 116 3.59 -13.64 1.64
C TYR A 116 2.94 -14.26 0.41
N SER A 117 2.61 -13.43 -0.57
CA SER A 117 2.06 -13.91 -1.84
C SER A 117 2.87 -13.35 -3.00
N SER A 118 3.53 -14.23 -3.74
CA SER A 118 4.24 -13.88 -4.97
C SER A 118 3.32 -13.79 -6.19
N SER A 119 2.08 -14.30 -6.11
CA SER A 119 1.22 -14.52 -7.28
C SER A 119 0.07 -13.53 -7.45
N SER A 120 -0.21 -12.68 -6.47
CA SER A 120 -1.27 -11.67 -6.60
C SER A 120 -0.96 -10.47 -5.71
N PRO A 121 -0.19 -9.51 -6.22
CA PRO A 121 -0.05 -8.23 -5.56
C PRO A 121 -1.37 -7.49 -5.49
N LEU A 122 -1.56 -6.66 -4.45
CA LEU A 122 -2.72 -5.77 -4.41
C LEU A 122 -2.48 -4.70 -5.48
N ALA A 123 -3.21 -4.82 -6.59
CA ALA A 123 -3.08 -3.92 -7.72
C ALA A 123 -3.53 -2.49 -7.36
N ALA A 124 -3.15 -1.53 -8.19
CA ALA A 124 -3.64 -0.16 -8.13
C ALA A 124 -5.17 -0.14 -8.09
N ASN A 125 -5.73 0.76 -7.30
CA ASN A 125 -7.18 0.94 -7.13
C ASN A 125 -7.96 -0.33 -6.75
N SER A 126 -7.27 -1.35 -6.24
CA SER A 126 -7.88 -2.64 -5.89
C SER A 126 -7.98 -2.83 -4.39
N SER A 127 -8.92 -3.69 -3.98
CA SER A 127 -9.23 -3.95 -2.58
C SER A 127 -9.11 -5.42 -2.24
N ARG A 128 -8.80 -5.70 -0.97
CA ARG A 128 -8.77 -7.05 -0.41
C ARG A 128 -9.38 -7.05 0.98
N SER A 129 -10.34 -7.94 1.19
CA SER A 129 -11.05 -8.09 2.47
C SER A 129 -10.50 -9.23 3.30
N PHE A 130 -10.63 -9.09 4.61
CA PHE A 130 -10.18 -10.02 5.63
C PHE A 130 -11.24 -10.16 6.71
N SER A 131 -11.32 -11.35 7.30
CA SER A 131 -12.34 -11.70 8.31
C SER A 131 -11.81 -12.60 9.45
N PRO A 132 -10.67 -12.26 10.10
CA PRO A 132 -10.13 -13.08 11.18
C PRO A 132 -11.08 -13.16 12.39
N VAL A 133 -11.11 -14.32 13.03
CA VAL A 133 -11.78 -14.54 14.32
C VAL A 133 -10.76 -14.35 15.43
N LEU A 134 -11.09 -13.49 16.39
CA LEU A 134 -10.25 -13.13 17.53
C LEU A 134 -10.86 -13.64 18.83
N THR A 135 -10.01 -13.83 19.83
CA THR A 135 -10.39 -14.10 21.22
C THR A 135 -9.80 -13.00 22.08
N LEU A 136 -10.59 -12.40 22.97
CA LEU A 136 -10.05 -11.42 23.91
C LEU A 136 -9.03 -12.08 24.86
N PRO A 137 -7.88 -11.43 25.12
CA PRO A 137 -6.90 -11.95 26.06
C PRO A 137 -7.44 -11.88 27.50
N THR A 138 -6.82 -12.67 28.37
CA THR A 138 -7.10 -12.58 29.81
C THR A 138 -6.62 -11.26 30.38
N GLY A 139 -7.31 -10.75 31.40
CA GLY A 139 -6.90 -9.53 32.10
C GLY A 139 -7.40 -8.22 31.49
N VAL A 140 -8.15 -8.27 30.37
CA VAL A 140 -8.89 -7.10 29.87
C VAL A 140 -10.07 -6.83 30.81
N ALA A 141 -10.16 -5.62 31.33
CA ALA A 141 -11.27 -5.20 32.18
C ALA A 141 -12.52 -4.90 31.33
N GLU A 142 -13.69 -5.04 31.94
CA GLU A 142 -14.94 -4.54 31.35
C GLU A 142 -14.86 -3.03 31.08
N GLY A 143 -15.47 -2.57 30.00
CA GLY A 143 -15.40 -1.18 29.60
C GLY A 143 -15.70 -0.93 28.11
N ASN A 144 -15.58 0.34 27.74
CA ASN A 144 -15.69 0.77 26.34
C ASN A 144 -14.30 0.88 25.74
N TYR A 145 -14.10 0.23 24.60
CA TYR A 145 -12.86 0.16 23.87
C TYR A 145 -13.10 0.40 22.38
N TYR A 146 -12.01 0.38 21.63
CA TYR A 146 -12.02 0.38 20.18
C TYR A 146 -11.20 -0.81 19.67
N ILE A 147 -11.73 -1.47 18.63
CA ILE A 147 -10.95 -2.37 17.80
C ILE A 147 -10.37 -1.54 16.66
N GLY A 148 -9.04 -1.54 16.57
CA GLY A 148 -8.28 -0.88 15.52
C GLY A 148 -7.69 -1.88 14.54
N VAL A 149 -7.62 -1.49 13.27
CA VAL A 149 -6.77 -2.17 12.27
C VAL A 149 -5.74 -1.18 11.78
N ILE A 150 -4.48 -1.62 11.71
CA ILE A 150 -3.36 -0.91 11.08
C ILE A 150 -2.89 -1.76 9.92
N VAL A 151 -2.99 -1.24 8.70
CA VAL A 151 -2.38 -1.86 7.52
C VAL A 151 -0.95 -1.37 7.35
N ASP A 152 -0.12 -2.21 6.73
CA ASP A 152 1.34 -2.06 6.63
C ASP A 152 2.02 -1.60 7.93
N TYR A 153 1.65 -2.22 9.05
CA TYR A 153 2.25 -1.91 10.37
C TYR A 153 3.77 -2.12 10.42
N THR A 154 4.35 -2.75 9.39
CA THR A 154 5.78 -2.94 9.20
C THR A 154 6.48 -1.79 8.48
N ASN A 155 5.72 -0.84 7.94
CA ASN A 155 6.20 0.27 7.12
C ASN A 155 7.09 -0.23 5.97
N GLN A 156 6.56 -1.20 5.21
CA GLN A 156 7.27 -1.91 4.17
C GLN A 156 7.17 -1.20 2.82
N TYR A 157 6.07 -0.48 2.58
CA TYR A 157 5.85 0.36 1.43
C TYR A 157 5.94 1.81 1.88
N ALA A 158 6.63 2.64 1.11
CA ALA A 158 6.50 4.08 1.27
C ALA A 158 5.19 4.50 0.59
N GLU A 159 4.37 5.24 1.32
CA GLU A 159 3.03 5.62 0.87
C GLU A 159 2.88 7.13 0.71
N ALA A 160 1.91 7.54 -0.09
CA ALA A 160 1.59 8.96 -0.29
C ALA A 160 0.98 9.60 0.97
N ASP A 161 0.22 8.81 1.75
CA ASP A 161 -0.40 9.25 3.00
C ASP A 161 -0.34 8.14 4.06
N GLU A 162 0.66 8.18 4.93
CA GLU A 162 0.79 7.22 6.04
C GLU A 162 -0.28 7.38 7.14
N SER A 163 -1.09 8.44 7.10
CA SER A 163 -2.05 8.74 8.17
C SER A 163 -3.38 8.00 8.02
N ASN A 164 -3.68 7.48 6.82
CA ASN A 164 -4.91 6.75 6.51
C ASN A 164 -4.77 5.22 6.70
N ASN A 165 -3.59 4.77 7.12
CA ASN A 165 -3.26 3.36 7.34
C ASN A 165 -3.96 2.70 8.53
N SER A 166 -4.77 3.46 9.28
CA SER A 166 -5.51 2.93 10.43
C SER A 166 -6.98 3.32 10.43
N ARG A 167 -7.81 2.42 10.99
CA ARG A 167 -9.24 2.67 11.23
C ARG A 167 -9.67 1.98 12.51
N SER A 168 -10.63 2.57 13.22
CA SER A 168 -11.22 2.01 14.44
C SER A 168 -12.73 1.74 14.31
N SER A 169 -13.22 0.86 15.17
CA SER A 169 -14.64 0.61 15.42
C SER A 169 -14.84 0.43 16.92
N ALA A 170 -15.92 1.00 17.47
CA ALA A 170 -16.24 0.89 18.89
C ALA A 170 -16.56 -0.57 19.28
N LEU A 171 -16.15 -0.98 20.48
CA LEU A 171 -16.41 -2.29 21.08
C LEU A 171 -16.63 -2.13 22.59
N THR A 172 -17.67 -2.74 23.13
CA THR A 172 -17.89 -2.84 24.58
C THR A 172 -17.51 -4.24 25.08
N ILE A 173 -16.80 -4.30 26.20
CA ILE A 173 -16.41 -5.54 26.89
C ILE A 173 -17.19 -5.63 28.20
N GLN A 174 -17.86 -6.75 28.44
CA GLN A 174 -18.68 -7.01 29.63
C GLN A 174 -18.71 -8.51 30.01
#